data_AF-A0A6H2A5K7-F1
#
_entry.id   AF-A0A6H2A5K7-F1
#
_cell.length_a   1.000
_cell.length_b   1.000
_cell.length_c   1.000
_cell.angle_alpha   90.00
_cell.angle_beta   90.00
_cell.angle_gamma   90.00
#
_symmetry.space_group_name_H-M   'P 1'
#
loop_
_entity.id
_entity.type
_entity.pdbx_description
1 polymer ?
#
loop_
_entity_poly.entity_id
_entity_poly.type
_entity_poly.pdbx_seq_one_letter_code
_entity_poly.pdbx_strand_id
1 'polypeptide(L)'
;MTGYHIEIGYNAGGSLKDEGKRWETLKKEARNIADNPKAIIAEARKLGAPETCDDGCCHLDTYADNYAEPFGSYGHPISIIEDNQQIMQLAGAADRIKYHVRRAYVRLLFKAMHKHEIEINLIVA
;
A
#
# COMPACT_ATOMS: atom_id res chain seq x y z
N MET A 1 -10.45 -8.74 10.59
CA MET A 1 -10.36 -7.27 10.41
C MET A 1 -10.18 -7.07 8.93
N THR A 2 -11.11 -6.40 8.25
CA THR A 2 -11.06 -6.41 6.78
C THR A 2 -9.88 -5.58 6.29
N GLY A 3 -9.05 -6.11 5.40
CA GLY A 3 -7.76 -5.50 5.07
C GLY A 3 -7.03 -6.20 3.93
N TYR A 4 -5.93 -5.60 3.50
CA TYR A 4 -4.98 -6.27 2.61
C TYR A 4 -3.75 -6.68 3.40
N HIS A 5 -3.39 -7.94 3.27
CA HIS A 5 -2.18 -8.51 3.83
C HIS A 5 -1.22 -8.70 2.66
N ILE A 6 -0.06 -8.06 2.74
CA ILE A 6 0.96 -8.03 1.68
C ILE A 6 2.22 -8.68 2.24
N GLU A 7 2.67 -9.73 1.58
CA GLU A 7 3.79 -10.57 2.01
C GLU A 7 4.66 -10.95 0.81
N ILE A 8 5.89 -11.42 1.05
CA ILE A 8 6.76 -11.92 -0.01
C ILE A 8 6.16 -13.21 -0.59
N GLY A 9 6.09 -13.29 -1.93
CA GLY A 9 5.60 -14.48 -2.64
C GLY A 9 6.58 -15.64 -2.55
N TYR A 10 6.04 -16.87 -2.55
CA TYR A 10 6.81 -18.11 -2.47
C TYR A 10 7.85 -18.25 -3.60
N ASN A 11 7.52 -17.73 -4.81
CA ASN A 11 8.40 -17.76 -5.98
C ASN A 11 9.22 -16.47 -6.15
N ALA A 12 9.47 -15.69 -5.09
CA ALA A 12 10.37 -14.54 -5.14
C ALA A 12 11.85 -15.00 -5.33
N GLY A 13 12.16 -15.51 -6.53
CA GLY A 13 13.44 -16.11 -6.93
C GLY A 13 14.28 -15.24 -7.87
N GLY A 14 14.01 -13.93 -7.92
CA GLY A 14 14.83 -12.94 -8.62
C GLY A 14 16.21 -12.74 -7.99
N SER A 15 16.97 -11.77 -8.52
CA SER A 15 18.37 -11.45 -8.17
C SER A 15 18.71 -11.39 -6.66
N LEU A 16 17.72 -11.20 -5.78
CA LEU A 16 17.82 -11.27 -4.32
C LEU A 16 17.44 -12.65 -3.78
N LYS A 17 18.42 -13.57 -3.69
CA LYS A 17 18.23 -14.91 -3.08
C LYS A 17 17.95 -14.89 -1.57
N ASP A 18 18.26 -13.78 -0.90
CA ASP A 18 18.16 -13.63 0.55
C ASP A 18 16.78 -13.08 0.95
N GLU A 19 16.03 -13.87 1.70
CA GLU A 19 14.68 -13.53 2.20
C GLU A 19 14.69 -12.27 3.07
N GLY A 20 15.71 -12.08 3.92
CA GLY A 20 15.82 -10.88 4.75
C GLY A 20 15.98 -9.62 3.90
N LYS A 21 16.74 -9.69 2.81
CA LYS A 21 16.88 -8.55 1.88
C LYS A 21 15.60 -8.26 1.09
N ARG A 22 14.82 -9.30 0.75
CA ARG A 22 13.52 -9.13 0.09
C ARG A 22 12.53 -8.42 1.02
N TRP A 23 12.49 -8.79 2.30
CA TRP A 23 11.66 -8.12 3.30
C TRP A 23 12.06 -6.65 3.50
N GLU A 24 13.34 -6.36 3.67
CA GLU A 24 13.82 -4.98 3.80
C GLU A 24 13.54 -4.14 2.55
N THR A 25 13.63 -4.74 1.37
CA THR A 25 13.27 -4.08 0.11
C THR A 25 11.77 -3.77 0.06
N LEU A 26 10.91 -4.71 0.46
CA LEU A 26 9.46 -4.49 0.54
C LEU A 26 9.11 -3.35 1.49
N LYS A 27 9.70 -3.32 2.70
CA LYS A 27 9.50 -2.22 3.67
C LYS A 27 9.95 -0.88 3.11
N LYS A 28 11.11 -0.84 2.45
CA LYS A 28 11.65 0.37 1.83
C LYS A 28 10.74 0.89 0.73
N GLU A 29 10.29 0.05 -0.20
CA GLU A 29 9.41 0.47 -1.30
C GLU A 29 8.02 0.87 -0.80
N ALA A 30 7.49 0.16 0.21
CA ALA A 30 6.27 0.55 0.90
C ALA A 30 6.37 1.97 1.46
N ARG A 31 7.47 2.30 2.16
CA ARG A 31 7.73 3.65 2.68
C ARG A 31 7.92 4.67 1.55
N ASN A 32 8.72 4.38 0.52
CA ASN A 32 8.93 5.27 -0.62
C ASN A 32 7.61 5.68 -1.32
N ILE A 33 6.68 4.74 -1.46
CA ILE A 33 5.36 5.01 -2.05
C ILE A 33 4.51 5.83 -1.08
N ALA A 34 4.53 5.48 0.21
CA ALA A 34 3.80 6.19 1.25
C ALA A 34 4.24 7.65 1.39
N ASP A 35 5.54 7.93 1.26
CA ASP A 35 6.14 9.27 1.24
C ASP A 35 5.85 10.07 -0.04
N ASN A 36 5.14 9.49 -1.02
CA ASN A 36 4.74 10.17 -2.25
C ASN A 36 3.23 10.10 -2.49
N PRO A 37 2.41 10.83 -1.69
CA PRO A 37 0.96 10.89 -1.87
C PRO A 37 0.54 11.27 -3.29
N LYS A 38 1.31 12.13 -3.96
CA LYS A 38 1.04 12.53 -5.36
C LYS A 38 1.04 11.35 -6.33
N ALA A 39 1.94 10.38 -6.14
CA ALA A 39 1.96 9.16 -6.94
C ALA A 39 0.71 8.30 -6.68
N ILE A 40 0.29 8.19 -5.41
CA ILE A 40 -0.91 7.47 -5.01
C ILE A 40 -2.16 8.11 -5.64
N ILE A 41 -2.31 9.44 -5.56
CA ILE A 41 -3.40 10.20 -6.18
C ILE A 41 -3.42 9.96 -7.69
N ALA A 42 -2.28 10.08 -8.36
CA ALA A 42 -2.18 9.88 -9.80
C ALA A 42 -2.58 8.45 -10.23
N GLU A 43 -2.17 7.43 -9.47
CA GLU A 43 -2.59 6.05 -9.75
C GLU A 43 -4.07 5.82 -9.40
N ALA A 44 -4.61 6.45 -8.35
CA ALA A 44 -6.02 6.37 -7.98
C ALA A 44 -6.93 6.97 -9.07
N ARG A 45 -6.54 8.11 -9.65
CA ARG A 45 -7.23 8.72 -10.80
C ARG A 45 -7.29 7.78 -12.01
N LYS A 46 -6.21 7.05 -12.31
CA LYS A 46 -6.20 6.01 -13.37
C LYS A 46 -7.17 4.87 -13.09
N LEU A 47 -7.53 4.63 -11.82
CA LEU A 47 -8.55 3.66 -11.41
C LEU A 47 -9.96 4.23 -11.37
N GLY A 48 -10.17 5.48 -11.79
CA GLY A 48 -11.47 6.15 -11.78
C GLY A 48 -11.90 6.62 -10.39
N ALA A 49 -10.96 6.95 -9.51
CA ALA A 49 -11.28 7.57 -8.24
C ALA A 49 -11.95 8.94 -8.46
N PRO A 50 -13.07 9.25 -7.77
CA PRO A 50 -13.57 10.61 -7.72
C PRO A 50 -12.66 11.48 -6.84
N GLU A 51 -12.64 12.80 -7.10
CA GLU A 51 -11.85 13.75 -6.30
C GLU A 51 -12.48 14.01 -4.91
N THR A 52 -13.81 13.92 -4.82
CA THR A 52 -14.59 14.12 -3.60
C THR A 52 -15.65 13.03 -3.44
N CYS A 53 -16.04 12.70 -2.21
CA CYS A 53 -17.21 11.84 -1.99
C CYS A 53 -18.49 12.58 -2.42
N ASP A 54 -19.60 11.84 -2.53
CA ASP A 54 -20.88 12.39 -2.99
C ASP A 54 -21.38 13.54 -2.09
N ASP A 55 -21.07 13.49 -0.79
CA ASP A 55 -21.41 14.52 0.20
C ASP A 55 -20.38 15.67 0.28
N GLY A 56 -19.29 15.60 -0.49
CA GLY A 56 -18.21 16.59 -0.49
C GLY A 56 -17.39 16.68 0.81
N CYS A 57 -17.66 15.83 1.81
CA CYS A 57 -16.99 15.87 3.11
C CYS A 57 -15.60 15.20 3.12
N CYS A 58 -15.26 14.45 2.07
CA CYS A 58 -14.01 13.70 1.97
C CYS A 58 -13.34 13.96 0.62
N HIS A 59 -12.03 14.24 0.63
CA HIS A 59 -11.23 14.51 -0.56
C HIS A 59 -10.18 13.43 -0.80
N LEU A 60 -9.88 13.16 -2.08
CA LEU A 60 -8.91 12.16 -2.51
C LEU A 60 -7.50 12.41 -1.97
N ASP A 61 -7.07 13.67 -1.95
CA ASP A 61 -5.78 14.10 -1.42
C ASP A 61 -5.63 13.78 0.07
N THR A 62 -6.65 14.09 0.87
CA THR A 62 -6.68 13.88 2.32
C THR A 62 -6.42 12.41 2.67
N TYR A 63 -7.03 11.48 1.93
CA TYR A 63 -6.79 10.05 2.18
C TYR A 63 -5.43 9.58 1.69
N ALA A 64 -4.87 10.18 0.63
CA ALA A 64 -3.53 9.84 0.16
C ALA A 64 -2.45 10.40 1.11
N ASP A 65 -2.65 11.61 1.64
CA ASP A 65 -1.73 12.27 2.57
C ASP A 65 -1.60 11.51 3.88
N ASN A 66 -2.65 10.81 4.33
CA ASN A 66 -2.59 9.91 5.49
C ASN A 66 -1.53 8.79 5.36
N TYR A 67 -1.05 8.48 4.15
CA TYR A 67 0.05 7.52 3.97
C TYR A 67 1.43 8.15 4.23
N ALA A 68 1.57 9.46 4.08
CA ALA A 68 2.84 10.13 4.34
C ALA A 68 3.19 10.20 5.83
N GLU A 69 2.20 10.01 6.71
CA GLU A 69 2.40 9.92 8.15
C GLU A 69 3.41 8.81 8.52
N PRO A 70 4.14 8.95 9.65
CA PRO A 70 5.04 7.91 10.14
C PRO A 70 4.30 6.58 10.38
N PHE A 71 4.95 5.46 10.07
CA PHE A 71 4.42 4.14 10.44
C PHE A 71 4.33 4.03 11.96
N GLY A 72 3.19 3.54 12.46
CA GLY A 72 2.91 3.45 13.89
C GLY A 72 2.14 4.65 14.46
N SER A 73 1.94 5.72 13.69
CA SER A 73 0.98 6.77 14.06
C SER A 73 -0.43 6.16 14.21
N TYR A 74 -1.15 6.60 15.24
CA TYR A 74 -2.52 6.14 15.47
C TYR A 74 -3.39 6.46 14.25
N GLY A 75 -4.07 5.44 13.70
CA GLY A 75 -4.90 5.59 12.50
C GLY A 75 -4.13 5.53 11.17
N HIS A 76 -2.81 5.29 11.18
CA HIS A 76 -2.03 5.11 9.96
C HIS A 76 -2.60 3.95 9.10
N PRO A 77 -2.77 4.11 7.77
CA PRO A 77 -3.38 3.08 6.91
C PRO A 77 -2.56 1.79 6.80
N ILE A 78 -1.26 1.86 7.06
CA ILE A 78 -0.30 0.75 6.98
C ILE A 78 0.22 0.37 8.37
N SER A 79 0.26 -0.93 8.65
CA SER A 79 0.94 -1.53 9.79
C SER A 79 1.98 -2.55 9.30
N ILE A 80 3.16 -2.54 9.92
CA ILE A 80 4.24 -3.50 9.64
C ILE A 80 4.22 -4.55 10.75
N ILE A 81 4.04 -5.82 10.39
CA ILE A 81 4.01 -6.96 11.30
C ILE A 81 5.29 -7.75 11.09
N GLU A 82 6.31 -7.50 11.92
CA GLU A 82 7.65 -8.07 11.74
C GLU A 82 7.67 -9.61 11.91
N ASP A 83 6.95 -10.15 12.91
CA ASP A 83 6.96 -11.59 13.21
C ASP A 83 6.49 -12.48 12.05
N ASN A 84 5.59 -11.94 11.21
CA ASN A 84 5.04 -12.63 10.04
C ASN A 84 5.54 -12.02 8.72
N GLN A 85 6.51 -11.10 8.76
CA GLN A 85 7.01 -10.34 7.60
C GLN A 85 5.90 -9.84 6.67
N GLN A 86 4.93 -9.16 7.28
CA GLN A 86 3.70 -8.80 6.61
C GLN A 86 3.44 -7.30 6.71
N ILE A 87 3.05 -6.69 5.59
CA ILE A 87 2.50 -5.34 5.56
C ILE A 87 0.98 -5.48 5.56
N MET A 88 0.32 -4.98 6.59
CA MET A 88 -1.15 -4.92 6.66
C MET A 88 -1.62 -3.52 6.28
N GLN A 89 -2.43 -3.42 5.22
CA GLN A 89 -3.16 -2.20 4.88
C GLN A 89 -4.59 -2.31 5.38
N LEU A 90 -4.91 -1.49 6.38
CA LEU A 90 -6.20 -1.46 7.05
C LEU A 90 -7.32 -1.02 6.08
N ALA A 91 -8.44 -1.72 6.06
CA ALA A 91 -9.68 -1.10 5.61
C ALA A 91 -10.12 -0.14 6.71
N GLY A 92 -10.38 1.11 6.38
CA GLY A 92 -11.21 1.94 7.24
C GLY A 92 -12.31 2.54 6.40
N ALA A 93 -13.54 2.46 6.88
CA ALA A 93 -14.78 2.97 6.29
C ALA A 93 -15.05 2.62 4.81
N ALA A 94 -16.33 2.47 4.46
CA ALA A 94 -16.80 1.99 3.16
C ALA A 94 -16.69 3.03 2.02
N ASP A 95 -15.91 4.10 2.21
CA ASP A 95 -15.84 5.19 1.26
C ASP A 95 -15.13 4.77 -0.03
N ARG A 96 -15.81 4.95 -1.16
CA ARG A 96 -15.33 4.60 -2.50
C ARG A 96 -13.93 5.19 -2.77
N ILE A 97 -13.66 6.42 -2.32
CA ILE A 97 -12.35 7.07 -2.47
C ILE A 97 -11.26 6.29 -1.75
N LYS A 98 -11.47 5.95 -0.48
CA LYS A 98 -10.49 5.23 0.32
C LYS A 98 -10.16 3.87 -0.27
N TYR A 99 -11.16 3.19 -0.84
CA TYR A 99 -10.95 1.97 -1.62
C TYR A 99 -10.03 2.19 -2.84
N HIS A 100 -10.23 3.26 -3.60
CA HIS A 100 -9.35 3.58 -4.74
C HIS A 100 -7.93 3.91 -4.31
N VAL A 101 -7.73 4.70 -3.25
CA VAL A 101 -6.41 5.04 -2.70
C VAL A 101 -5.66 3.78 -2.26
N ARG A 102 -6.35 2.88 -1.54
CA ARG A 102 -5.80 1.59 -1.10
C ARG A 102 -5.32 0.73 -2.28
N ARG A 103 -6.14 0.59 -3.31
CA ARG A 103 -5.79 -0.15 -4.54
C ARG A 103 -4.67 0.51 -5.33
N ALA A 104 -4.65 1.84 -5.38
CA ALA A 104 -3.60 2.60 -6.03
C ALA A 104 -2.24 2.34 -5.36
N TYR A 105 -2.19 2.45 -4.03
CA TYR A 105 -1.00 2.12 -3.25
C TYR A 105 -0.51 0.69 -3.54
N VAL A 106 -1.40 -0.31 -3.46
CA VAL A 106 -1.04 -1.71 -3.72
C VAL A 106 -0.52 -1.90 -5.14
N ARG A 107 -1.15 -1.32 -6.16
CA ARG A 107 -0.68 -1.41 -7.54
C ARG A 107 0.70 -0.77 -7.73
N LEU A 108 0.98 0.35 -7.08
CA LEU A 108 2.30 0.97 -7.10
C LEU A 108 3.33 0.05 -6.44
N LEU A 109 2.98 -0.60 -5.34
CA LEU A 109 3.86 -1.52 -4.64
C LEU A 109 4.18 -2.75 -5.49
N PHE A 110 3.19 -3.39 -6.10
CA PHE A 110 3.42 -4.47 -7.08
C PHE A 110 4.36 -4.02 -8.21
N LYS A 111 4.12 -2.85 -8.79
CA LYS A 111 4.98 -2.29 -9.84
C LYS A 111 6.41 -2.04 -9.36
N ALA A 112 6.60 -1.61 -8.12
CA ALA A 112 7.91 -1.39 -7.53
C ALA A 112 8.64 -2.71 -7.27
N MET A 113 7.97 -3.68 -6.64
CA MET A 113 8.56 -4.99 -6.34
C MET A 113 8.91 -5.79 -7.59
N HIS A 114 8.11 -5.70 -8.65
CA HIS A 114 8.42 -6.33 -9.94
C HIS A 114 9.71 -5.77 -10.57
N LYS A 115 10.07 -4.51 -10.36
CA LYS A 115 11.35 -3.95 -10.83
C LYS A 115 12.56 -4.57 -10.12
N HIS A 116 12.36 -5.05 -8.90
CA HIS A 116 13.35 -5.78 -8.12
C HIS A 116 13.27 -7.29 -8.34
N GLU A 117 12.42 -7.77 -9.27
CA GLU A 117 12.17 -9.19 -9.52
C GLU A 117 11.67 -9.94 -8.26
N ILE A 118 10.97 -9.23 -7.37
CA ILE A 118 10.37 -9.79 -6.16
C ILE A 118 8.86 -9.93 -6.39
N GLU A 119 8.37 -11.15 -6.25
CA GLU A 119 6.93 -11.44 -6.19
C GLU A 119 6.40 -11.11 -4.79
N ILE A 120 5.22 -10.52 -4.72
CA ILE A 120 4.48 -10.32 -3.46
C ILE A 120 3.07 -10.88 -3.61
N ASN A 121 2.53 -11.43 -2.52
CA ASN A 121 1.14 -11.86 -2.46
C ASN A 121 0.27 -10.73 -1.90
N LEU A 122 -0.99 -10.69 -2.35
CA LEU A 122 -2.04 -9.85 -1.77
C LEU A 122 -3.16 -10.77 -1.27
N ILE A 123 -3.29 -10.88 0.04
CA ILE A 123 -4.37 -11.64 0.69
C ILE A 123 -5.43 -10.64 1.17
N VAL A 124 -6.69 -10.90 0.83
CA VAL A 124 -7.83 -10.12 1.31
C VAL A 124 -8.44 -10.85 2.49
N ALA A 125 -8.36 -10.25 3.67
CA ALA A 125 -8.93 -10.75 4.93
C ALA A 125 -9.95 -9.76 5.50
#